data_AF-A0AAX4KEU4-F1
#
_entry.id   AF-A0AAX4KEU4-F1
#
_cell.length_a   1.000
_cell.length_b   1.000
_cell.length_c   1.000
_cell.angle_alpha   90.00
_cell.angle_beta   90.00
_cell.angle_gamma   90.00
#
_symmetry.space_group_name_H-M   'P 1'
#
loop_
_entity.id
_entity.type
_entity.pdbx_description
1 polymer ?
#
loop_
_entity_poly.entity_id
_entity_poly.type
_entity_poly.pdbx_seq_one_letter_code
_entity_poly.pdbx_strand_id
1 'polypeptide(L)'
;MSLPWHKITPAQAEVIESYRKFADGWSEAKDTTRRYHLLNPPQPGKSGVEQLLKDCKSLEGGNVINEGIINGYLDILVAGRPGSVLSLGTRFHHHCLFAKNEEIGRSVSRLEKHPFEFESWLWPILIDETETHWATVLAYPTAKIVFYYDSKNDDSKQARDHCLLVIQLVLNWAERLWKSEKRKGKFPGDQFRMIRIKNGPKQAEDDKWNSGVYACQAMYE
;
A
#
# COMPACT_ATOMS: atom_id res chain seq x y z
N MET A 1 13.23 -29.24 -22.07
CA MET A 1 13.82 -29.18 -20.71
C MET A 1 13.27 -27.94 -20.03
N SER A 2 12.29 -28.13 -19.14
CA SER A 2 11.61 -27.07 -18.39
C SER A 2 12.45 -26.66 -17.18
N LEU A 3 12.68 -25.37 -16.99
CA LEU A 3 13.39 -24.85 -15.82
C LEU A 3 12.59 -25.11 -14.54
N PRO A 4 13.26 -25.32 -13.38
CA PRO A 4 12.62 -25.78 -12.16
C PRO A 4 11.91 -24.63 -11.44
N TRP A 5 10.67 -24.87 -11.02
CA TRP A 5 9.75 -23.97 -10.28
C TRP A 5 10.19 -23.65 -8.83
N HIS A 6 11.49 -23.49 -8.57
CA HIS A 6 12.05 -23.42 -7.22
C HIS A 6 12.85 -22.11 -7.14
N LYS A 7 12.43 -21.08 -6.41
CA LYS A 7 12.00 -21.09 -5.00
C LYS A 7 10.91 -20.04 -4.79
N ILE A 8 9.67 -20.48 -4.62
CA ILE A 8 8.63 -19.67 -3.97
C ILE A 8 8.94 -19.72 -2.48
N THR A 9 9.21 -18.58 -1.84
CA THR A 9 9.36 -18.52 -0.38
C THR A 9 8.01 -18.81 0.28
N PRO A 10 7.96 -19.34 1.52
CA PRO A 10 6.69 -19.55 2.22
C PRO A 10 5.79 -18.29 2.26
N ALA A 11 6.39 -17.11 2.41
CA ALA A 11 5.68 -15.82 2.36
C ALA A 11 5.08 -15.52 0.96
N GLN A 12 5.81 -15.82 -0.12
CA GLN A 12 5.25 -15.73 -1.47
C GLN A 12 4.10 -16.71 -1.69
N ALA A 13 4.21 -17.94 -1.18
CA ALA A 13 3.17 -18.95 -1.29
C ALA A 13 1.88 -18.51 -0.58
N GLU A 14 1.99 -17.91 0.60
CA GLU A 14 0.84 -17.39 1.36
C GLU A 14 0.16 -16.22 0.66
N VAL A 15 0.93 -15.28 0.09
CA VAL A 15 0.38 -14.19 -0.73
C VAL A 15 -0.32 -14.74 -1.97
N ILE A 16 0.29 -15.70 -2.67
CA ILE A 16 -0.31 -16.37 -3.84
C ILE A 16 -1.62 -17.05 -3.46
N GLU A 17 -1.66 -17.81 -2.36
CA GLU A 17 -2.85 -18.55 -1.94
C GLU A 17 -3.98 -17.63 -1.49
N SER A 18 -3.65 -16.59 -0.71
CA SER A 18 -4.61 -15.56 -0.29
C SER A 18 -5.22 -14.86 -1.50
N TYR A 19 -4.39 -14.53 -2.48
CA TYR A 19 -4.81 -13.87 -3.72
C TYR A 19 -5.68 -14.76 -4.62
N ARG A 20 -5.36 -16.05 -4.73
CA ARG A 20 -6.18 -17.03 -5.47
C ARG A 20 -7.57 -17.20 -4.84
N LYS A 21 -7.64 -17.41 -3.53
CA LYS A 21 -8.91 -17.54 -2.79
C LYS A 21 -9.79 -16.29 -2.95
N PHE A 22 -9.16 -15.12 -2.98
CA PHE A 22 -9.84 -13.85 -3.19
C PHE A 22 -10.35 -13.66 -4.62
N ALA A 23 -9.55 -14.04 -5.63
CA ALA A 23 -9.97 -14.00 -7.03
C ALA A 23 -11.22 -14.87 -7.28
N ASP A 24 -11.34 -16.00 -6.59
CA ASP A 24 -12.50 -16.89 -6.65
C ASP A 24 -13.78 -16.27 -6.03
N GLY A 25 -13.63 -15.33 -5.09
CA GLY A 25 -14.73 -14.62 -4.40
C GLY A 25 -14.96 -13.16 -4.85
N TRP A 26 -14.32 -12.72 -5.93
CA TRP A 26 -14.17 -11.30 -6.29
C TRP A 26 -15.50 -10.53 -6.50
N SER A 27 -16.61 -11.20 -6.88
CA SER A 27 -17.86 -10.47 -7.15
C SER A 27 -18.47 -9.81 -5.90
N GLU A 28 -18.27 -10.40 -4.71
CA GLU A 28 -18.73 -9.82 -3.44
C GLU A 28 -17.72 -8.82 -2.86
N ALA A 29 -16.41 -9.04 -3.08
CA ALA A 29 -15.37 -8.14 -2.60
C ALA A 29 -15.36 -6.75 -3.29
N LYS A 30 -15.84 -6.68 -4.54
CA LYS A 30 -15.79 -5.47 -5.38
C LYS A 30 -16.54 -4.26 -4.81
N ASP A 31 -17.65 -4.49 -4.10
CA ASP A 31 -18.42 -3.40 -3.50
C ASP A 31 -17.80 -2.92 -2.18
N THR A 32 -17.14 -3.82 -1.46
CA THR A 32 -16.42 -3.52 -0.21
C THR A 32 -15.14 -2.72 -0.50
N THR A 33 -14.35 -3.13 -1.49
CA THR A 33 -13.09 -2.43 -1.84
C THR A 33 -13.34 -1.02 -2.35
N ARG A 34 -14.39 -0.79 -3.14
CA ARG A 34 -14.76 0.57 -3.60
C ARG A 34 -15.09 1.55 -2.48
N ARG A 35 -15.57 1.06 -1.31
CA ARG A 35 -15.98 1.91 -0.18
C ARG A 35 -14.81 2.36 0.70
N TYR A 36 -13.68 1.67 0.62
CA TYR A 36 -12.53 1.86 1.52
C TYR A 36 -11.20 2.08 0.79
N HIS A 37 -11.23 2.25 -0.54
CA HIS A 37 -10.07 2.65 -1.34
C HIS A 37 -10.17 4.13 -1.70
N LEU A 38 -9.13 4.90 -1.35
CA LEU A 38 -9.06 6.32 -1.68
C LEU A 38 -8.92 6.55 -3.18
N LEU A 39 -8.11 5.71 -3.83
CA LEU A 39 -7.94 5.70 -5.28
C LEU A 39 -8.49 4.37 -5.80
N ASN A 40 -9.34 4.44 -6.83
CA ASN A 40 -9.94 3.25 -7.42
C ASN A 40 -8.85 2.23 -7.76
N PRO A 41 -8.89 0.99 -7.22
CA PRO A 41 -8.05 -0.07 -7.73
C PRO A 41 -8.41 -0.32 -9.22
N PRO A 42 -7.45 -0.71 -10.06
CA PRO A 42 -7.73 -1.06 -11.44
C PRO A 42 -8.83 -2.13 -11.47
N GLN A 43 -9.92 -1.88 -12.20
CA GLN A 43 -11.05 -2.80 -12.21
C GLN A 43 -10.79 -3.96 -13.16
N PRO A 44 -10.99 -5.22 -12.73
CA PRO A 44 -10.96 -6.33 -13.63
C PRO A 44 -12.28 -6.38 -14.43
N GLY A 45 -12.19 -6.16 -15.74
CA GLY A 45 -13.25 -6.51 -16.71
C GLY A 45 -13.15 -7.98 -17.13
N LYS A 46 -13.72 -8.39 -18.28
CA LYS A 46 -13.35 -9.68 -18.93
C LYS A 46 -11.84 -9.73 -19.24
N SER A 47 -11.27 -8.58 -19.57
CA SER A 47 -9.82 -8.31 -19.62
C SER A 47 -9.12 -8.41 -18.26
N GLY A 48 -9.88 -8.43 -17.17
CA GLY A 48 -9.42 -8.44 -15.79
C GLY A 48 -8.92 -9.78 -15.32
N VAL A 49 -9.52 -10.90 -15.76
CA VAL A 49 -9.00 -12.25 -15.46
C VAL A 49 -7.71 -12.50 -16.23
N GLU A 50 -7.64 -12.10 -17.50
CA GLU A 50 -6.39 -12.18 -18.29
C GLU A 50 -5.28 -11.29 -17.70
N GLN A 51 -5.64 -10.07 -17.28
CA GLN A 51 -4.71 -9.18 -16.58
C GLN A 51 -4.28 -9.77 -15.24
N LEU A 52 -5.19 -10.37 -14.47
CA LEU A 52 -4.89 -11.05 -13.21
C LEU A 52 -3.94 -12.24 -13.42
N LEU A 53 -4.16 -13.05 -14.46
CA LEU A 53 -3.25 -14.16 -14.81
C LEU A 53 -1.88 -13.64 -15.25
N LYS A 54 -1.83 -12.51 -15.96
CA LYS A 54 -0.58 -11.83 -16.32
C LYS A 54 0.12 -11.28 -15.06
N ASP A 55 -0.62 -10.74 -14.12
CA ASP A 55 -0.10 -10.19 -12.87
C ASP A 55 0.42 -11.30 -11.95
N CYS A 56 -0.24 -12.45 -11.92
CA CYS A 56 0.21 -13.64 -11.19
C CYS A 56 1.58 -14.15 -11.67
N LYS A 57 2.01 -13.85 -12.91
CA LYS A 57 3.38 -14.16 -13.34
C LYS A 57 4.44 -13.41 -12.54
N SER A 58 4.11 -12.24 -12.00
CA SER A 58 5.02 -11.48 -11.12
C SER A 58 5.25 -12.16 -9.76
N LEU A 59 4.44 -13.17 -9.41
CA LEU A 59 4.63 -14.00 -8.22
C LEU A 59 5.57 -15.20 -8.48
N GLU A 60 5.97 -15.44 -9.73
CA GLU A 60 6.98 -16.44 -10.06
C GLU A 60 8.36 -15.96 -9.59
N GLY A 61 9.16 -16.86 -9.02
CA GLY A 61 10.46 -16.52 -8.42
C GLY A 61 11.40 -15.78 -9.38
N GLY A 62 12.04 -14.71 -8.88
CA GLY A 62 12.95 -13.87 -9.67
C GLY A 62 12.29 -12.67 -10.37
N ASN A 63 10.98 -12.44 -10.16
CA ASN A 63 10.27 -11.26 -10.66
C ASN A 63 9.93 -10.29 -9.52
N VAL A 64 9.95 -8.98 -9.81
CA VAL A 64 9.35 -8.02 -8.89
C VAL A 64 7.84 -8.11 -8.98
N ILE A 65 7.18 -8.19 -7.82
CA ILE A 65 5.73 -8.12 -7.72
C ILE A 65 5.23 -6.80 -8.32
N ASN A 66 4.25 -6.87 -9.20
CA ASN A 66 3.72 -5.67 -9.87
C ASN A 66 2.62 -4.96 -9.06
N GLU A 67 2.24 -3.75 -9.51
CA GLU A 67 1.20 -2.96 -8.83
C GLU A 67 -0.15 -3.68 -8.72
N GLY A 68 -0.50 -4.53 -9.70
CA GLY A 68 -1.77 -5.26 -9.74
C GLY A 68 -1.88 -6.23 -8.55
N ILE A 69 -0.83 -7.02 -8.32
CA ILE A 69 -0.77 -7.93 -7.17
C ILE A 69 -0.75 -7.18 -5.85
N ILE A 70 0.04 -6.09 -5.72
CA ILE A 70 0.08 -5.30 -4.48
C ILE A 70 -1.30 -4.70 -4.16
N ASN A 71 -1.97 -4.12 -5.16
CA ASN A 71 -3.30 -3.52 -4.95
C ASN A 71 -4.38 -4.57 -4.67
N GLY A 72 -4.34 -5.74 -5.32
CA GLY A 72 -5.29 -6.79 -4.97
C GLY A 72 -4.99 -7.45 -3.62
N TYR A 73 -3.74 -7.44 -3.14
CA TYR A 73 -3.44 -7.84 -1.76
C TYR A 73 -4.00 -6.82 -0.74
N LEU A 74 -3.90 -5.52 -1.04
CA LEU A 74 -4.60 -4.49 -0.25
C LEU A 74 -6.11 -4.72 -0.22
N ASP A 75 -6.71 -5.08 -1.35
CA ASP A 75 -8.14 -5.38 -1.43
C ASP A 75 -8.53 -6.52 -0.46
N ILE A 76 -7.69 -7.56 -0.32
CA ILE A 76 -7.88 -8.66 0.63
C ILE A 76 -7.82 -8.16 2.08
N LEU A 77 -6.82 -7.35 2.42
CA LEU A 77 -6.67 -6.81 3.77
C LEU A 77 -7.86 -5.95 4.17
N VAL A 78 -8.33 -5.11 3.25
CA VAL A 78 -9.52 -4.27 3.44
C VAL A 78 -10.77 -5.13 3.59
N ALA A 79 -10.96 -6.14 2.74
CA ALA A 79 -12.11 -7.05 2.83
C ALA A 79 -12.12 -7.86 4.14
N GLY A 80 -10.95 -8.21 4.67
CA GLY A 80 -10.81 -8.89 5.96
C GLY A 80 -10.99 -7.99 7.18
N ARG A 81 -10.90 -6.66 7.02
CA ARG A 81 -11.03 -5.66 8.10
C ARG A 81 -11.94 -4.49 7.66
N PRO A 82 -13.19 -4.78 7.24
CA PRO A 82 -14.05 -3.79 6.62
C PRO A 82 -14.31 -2.63 7.57
N GLY A 83 -14.22 -1.41 7.05
CA GLY A 83 -14.39 -0.20 7.84
C GLY A 83 -13.30 0.05 8.88
N SER A 84 -12.25 -0.76 9.02
CA SER A 84 -11.14 -0.47 9.95
C SER A 84 -9.93 0.12 9.22
N VAL A 85 -9.69 -0.35 8.00
CA VAL A 85 -8.52 0.02 7.18
C VAL A 85 -8.93 0.91 6.01
N LEU A 86 -8.20 2.00 5.80
CA LEU A 86 -8.23 2.79 4.56
C LEU A 86 -7.07 2.37 3.67
N SER A 87 -7.38 1.89 2.46
CA SER A 87 -6.36 1.63 1.44
C SER A 87 -6.11 2.90 0.62
N LEU A 88 -4.85 3.36 0.60
CA LEU A 88 -4.44 4.53 -0.18
C LEU A 88 -4.08 4.14 -1.63
N GLY A 89 -3.64 2.91 -1.85
CA GLY A 89 -3.23 2.37 -3.15
C GLY A 89 -1.82 2.78 -3.58
N THR A 90 -1.22 2.05 -4.53
CA THR A 90 0.19 2.24 -4.95
C THR A 90 0.47 3.61 -5.57
N ARG A 91 -0.53 4.20 -6.24
CA ARG A 91 -0.42 5.49 -6.94
C ARG A 91 -0.77 6.70 -6.08
N PHE A 92 -0.92 6.52 -4.77
CA PHE A 92 -1.27 7.60 -3.86
C PHE A 92 -0.25 8.75 -3.88
N HIS A 93 1.03 8.48 -4.10
CA HIS A 93 2.06 9.52 -4.25
C HIS A 93 1.71 10.55 -5.33
N HIS A 94 1.16 10.15 -6.48
CA HIS A 94 0.71 11.08 -7.53
C HIS A 94 -0.40 11.99 -7.00
N HIS A 95 -1.33 11.44 -6.22
CA HIS A 95 -2.41 12.22 -5.63
C HIS A 95 -1.88 13.20 -4.57
N CYS A 96 -0.90 12.81 -3.75
CA CYS A 96 -0.23 13.71 -2.80
C CYS A 96 0.44 14.91 -3.49
N LEU A 97 1.13 14.65 -4.61
CA LEU A 97 1.96 15.63 -5.30
C LEU A 97 1.16 16.56 -6.23
N PHE A 98 0.19 16.01 -6.96
CA PHE A 98 -0.40 16.71 -8.11
C PHE A 98 -1.88 17.08 -7.94
N ALA A 99 -2.63 16.41 -7.06
CA ALA A 99 -4.04 16.73 -6.87
C ALA A 99 -4.20 18.16 -6.34
N LYS A 100 -5.25 18.88 -6.75
CA LYS A 100 -5.65 20.16 -6.13
C LYS A 100 -6.39 19.92 -4.82
N ASN A 101 -6.49 20.93 -3.95
CA ASN A 101 -7.16 20.79 -2.65
C ASN A 101 -8.64 20.36 -2.80
N GLU A 102 -9.34 20.83 -3.83
CA GLU A 102 -10.73 20.42 -4.11
C GLU A 102 -10.83 18.97 -4.57
N GLU A 103 -9.81 18.46 -5.27
CA GLU A 103 -9.77 17.07 -5.73
C GLU A 103 -9.52 16.12 -4.57
N ILE A 104 -8.75 16.54 -3.57
CA ILE A 104 -8.54 15.81 -2.32
C ILE A 104 -9.87 15.62 -1.55
N GLY A 105 -10.67 16.69 -1.41
CA GLY A 105 -11.97 16.57 -0.76
C GLY A 105 -12.94 15.67 -1.53
N ARG A 106 -12.92 15.74 -2.86
CA ARG A 106 -13.76 14.88 -3.72
C ARG A 106 -13.34 13.41 -3.73
N SER A 107 -12.05 13.09 -3.58
CA SER A 107 -11.60 11.70 -3.55
C SER A 107 -12.05 10.98 -2.28
N VAL A 108 -12.12 11.69 -1.15
CA VAL A 108 -12.60 11.11 0.12
C VAL A 108 -14.12 11.06 0.23
N SER A 109 -14.87 11.84 -0.55
CA SER A 109 -16.34 11.92 -0.44
C SER A 109 -17.07 10.64 -0.85
N ARG A 110 -16.36 9.69 -1.46
CA ARG A 110 -16.89 8.38 -1.86
C ARG A 110 -16.67 7.31 -0.80
N LEU A 111 -15.86 7.61 0.21
CA LEU A 111 -15.58 6.71 1.31
C LEU A 111 -16.80 6.62 2.22
N GLU A 112 -17.02 5.44 2.80
CA GLU A 112 -18.14 5.22 3.73
C GLU A 112 -17.99 6.01 5.03
N LYS A 113 -16.75 6.32 5.43
CA LYS A 113 -16.44 7.18 6.56
C LYS A 113 -15.24 8.07 6.28
N HIS A 114 -15.05 9.09 7.11
CA HIS A 114 -13.98 10.05 6.93
C HIS A 114 -12.59 9.38 7.16
N PRO A 115 -11.53 9.71 6.39
CA PRO A 115 -10.19 9.13 6.56
C PRO A 115 -9.65 9.09 7.99
N PHE A 116 -9.85 10.16 8.77
CA PHE A 116 -9.44 10.22 10.19
C PHE A 116 -10.25 9.30 11.14
N GLU A 117 -11.32 8.66 10.67
CA GLU A 117 -12.11 7.71 11.45
C GLU A 117 -11.65 6.26 11.24
N PHE A 118 -10.76 5.99 10.29
CA PHE A 118 -10.14 4.68 10.12
C PHE A 118 -9.09 4.42 11.20
N GLU A 119 -8.96 3.16 11.61
CA GLU A 119 -7.95 2.75 12.58
C GLU A 119 -6.55 2.88 11.99
N SER A 120 -6.41 2.47 10.71
CA SER A 120 -5.15 2.56 9.99
C SER A 120 -5.33 2.95 8.52
N TRP A 121 -4.28 3.56 7.96
CA TRP A 121 -4.10 3.80 6.53
C TRP A 121 -2.95 2.93 6.03
N LEU A 122 -3.20 2.15 4.98
CA LEU A 122 -2.18 1.33 4.33
C LEU A 122 -1.78 1.96 3.01
N TRP A 123 -0.47 2.14 2.85
CA TRP A 123 0.10 2.70 1.63
C TRP A 123 1.39 1.97 1.23
N PRO A 124 1.31 1.00 0.30
CA PRO A 124 2.48 0.48 -0.36
C PRO A 124 3.01 1.50 -1.36
N ILE A 125 4.32 1.68 -1.39
CA ILE A 125 5.00 2.67 -2.21
C ILE A 125 6.12 2.03 -3.01
N LEU A 126 6.17 2.35 -4.30
CA LEU A 126 7.28 2.03 -5.18
C LEU A 126 8.29 3.18 -5.10
N ILE A 127 9.47 2.91 -4.53
CA ILE A 127 10.51 3.91 -4.19
C ILE A 127 11.35 4.29 -5.39
N ASP A 128 11.50 3.37 -6.33
CA ASP A 128 12.34 3.53 -7.50
C ASP A 128 11.74 2.72 -8.65
N GLU A 129 11.38 3.36 -9.75
CA GLU A 129 10.85 2.67 -10.94
C GLU A 129 11.96 1.95 -11.73
N THR A 130 13.22 2.32 -11.54
CA THR A 130 14.37 1.72 -12.22
C THR A 130 14.90 0.49 -11.49
N GLU A 131 14.96 0.50 -10.15
CA GLU A 131 15.25 -0.70 -9.34
C GLU A 131 14.01 -1.47 -8.90
N THR A 132 12.81 -0.93 -9.14
CA THR A 132 11.50 -1.48 -8.76
C THR A 132 11.49 -2.01 -7.32
N HIS A 133 11.65 -1.11 -6.34
CA HIS A 133 11.71 -1.46 -4.91
C HIS A 133 10.47 -1.02 -4.15
N TRP A 134 9.81 -1.97 -3.48
CA TRP A 134 8.62 -1.71 -2.67
C TRP A 134 8.97 -1.44 -1.21
N ALA A 135 8.27 -0.47 -0.63
CA ALA A 135 8.18 -0.23 0.80
C ALA A 135 6.72 -0.04 1.21
N THR A 136 6.48 0.15 2.50
CA THR A 136 5.14 0.35 3.04
C THR A 136 5.12 1.44 4.09
N VAL A 137 4.07 2.25 4.05
CA VAL A 137 3.69 3.19 5.09
C VAL A 137 2.40 2.70 5.75
N LEU A 138 2.42 2.64 7.08
CA LEU A 138 1.23 2.43 7.90
C LEU A 138 1.01 3.67 8.77
N ALA A 139 -0.13 4.33 8.63
CA ALA A 139 -0.48 5.45 9.49
C ALA A 139 -1.65 5.08 10.42
N TYR A 140 -1.56 5.47 11.69
CA TYR A 140 -2.62 5.31 12.68
C TYR A 140 -3.08 6.71 13.11
N PRO A 141 -4.12 7.29 12.47
CA PRO A 141 -4.47 8.70 12.66
C PRO A 141 -4.86 9.03 14.09
N THR A 142 -5.64 8.16 14.74
CA THR A 142 -6.08 8.33 16.12
C THR A 142 -4.91 8.29 17.11
N ALA A 143 -3.96 7.38 16.89
CA ALA A 143 -2.75 7.25 17.71
C ALA A 143 -1.66 8.29 17.37
N LYS A 144 -1.81 9.00 16.24
CA LYS A 144 -0.84 9.95 15.67
C LYS A 144 0.53 9.30 15.49
N ILE A 145 0.56 8.17 14.82
CA ILE A 145 1.81 7.44 14.50
C ILE A 145 1.84 7.15 13.01
N VAL A 146 3.01 7.31 12.38
CA VAL A 146 3.28 6.83 11.03
C VAL A 146 4.50 5.93 11.08
N PHE A 147 4.32 4.68 10.67
CA PHE A 147 5.38 3.72 10.45
C PHE A 147 5.79 3.73 8.99
N TYR A 148 7.10 3.62 8.77
CA TYR A 148 7.68 3.33 7.47
C TYR A 148 8.51 2.06 7.60
N TYR A 149 8.21 1.09 6.73
CA TYR A 149 8.91 -0.17 6.63
C TYR A 149 9.51 -0.34 5.24
N ASP A 150 10.78 -0.71 5.21
CA ASP A 150 11.55 -0.99 4.01
C ASP A 150 12.47 -2.18 4.31
N SER A 151 12.28 -3.26 3.55
CA SER A 151 12.98 -4.54 3.74
C SER A 151 14.47 -4.47 3.43
N LYS A 152 14.94 -3.50 2.64
CA LYS A 152 16.39 -3.24 2.47
C LYS A 152 17.00 -2.69 3.75
N ASN A 153 16.21 -1.98 4.55
CA ASN A 153 16.61 -1.35 5.81
C ASN A 153 17.97 -0.63 5.73
N ASP A 154 18.20 0.13 4.64
CA ASP A 154 19.44 0.86 4.41
C ASP A 154 19.59 2.02 5.40
N ASP A 155 20.65 2.05 6.22
CA ASP A 155 20.89 3.12 7.19
C ASP A 155 21.61 4.35 6.60
N SER A 156 21.81 4.38 5.28
CA SER A 156 22.35 5.55 4.57
C SER A 156 21.55 6.82 4.88
N LYS A 157 22.21 7.98 4.70
CA LYS A 157 21.53 9.27 4.79
C LYS A 157 20.41 9.36 3.75
N GLN A 158 20.65 8.89 2.53
CA GLN A 158 19.68 8.93 1.44
C GLN A 158 18.40 8.16 1.76
N ALA A 159 18.50 6.95 2.31
CA ALA A 159 17.34 6.16 2.71
C ALA A 159 16.55 6.81 3.84
N ARG A 160 17.24 7.47 4.79
CA ARG A 160 16.58 8.25 5.85
C ARG A 160 15.84 9.47 5.30
N ASP A 161 16.46 10.21 4.39
CA ASP A 161 15.85 11.37 3.75
C ASP A 161 14.63 10.96 2.90
N HIS A 162 14.71 9.82 2.19
CA HIS A 162 13.58 9.25 1.46
C HIS A 162 12.43 8.87 2.40
N CYS A 163 12.70 8.14 3.49
CA CYS A 163 11.70 7.78 4.49
C CYS A 163 10.97 9.01 5.03
N LEU A 164 11.70 10.08 5.36
CA LEU A 164 11.12 11.33 5.84
C LEU A 164 10.25 12.00 4.77
N LEU A 165 10.72 12.03 3.52
CA LEU A 165 9.95 12.58 2.41
C LEU A 165 8.60 11.85 2.24
N VAL A 166 8.63 10.52 2.25
CA VAL A 166 7.43 9.68 2.08
C VAL A 166 6.43 9.89 3.22
N ILE A 167 6.89 9.89 4.46
CA ILE A 167 6.01 10.17 5.61
C ILE A 167 5.46 11.60 5.53
N GLN A 168 6.26 12.57 5.12
CA GLN A 168 5.80 13.94 4.95
C GLN A 168 4.72 14.07 3.86
N LEU A 169 4.78 13.26 2.80
CA LEU A 169 3.74 13.27 1.75
C LEU A 169 2.35 12.89 2.31
N VAL A 170 2.27 11.83 3.12
CA VAL A 170 0.97 11.42 3.70
C VAL A 170 0.46 12.43 4.72
N LEU A 171 1.34 13.01 5.55
CA LEU A 171 0.95 14.05 6.51
C LEU A 171 0.53 15.36 5.81
N ASN A 172 1.23 15.74 4.73
CA ASN A 172 0.84 16.88 3.91
C ASN A 172 -0.52 16.67 3.25
N TRP A 173 -0.78 15.48 2.70
CA TRP A 173 -2.09 15.15 2.17
C TRP A 173 -3.18 15.27 3.25
N ALA A 174 -2.94 14.72 4.45
CA ALA A 174 -3.87 14.79 5.57
C ALA A 174 -4.14 16.25 6.00
N GLU A 175 -3.11 17.10 6.06
CA GLU A 175 -3.26 18.53 6.34
C GLU A 175 -4.07 19.24 5.25
N ARG A 176 -3.83 18.91 3.98
CA ARG A 176 -4.57 19.49 2.86
C ARG A 176 -6.03 19.08 2.87
N LEU A 177 -6.32 17.82 3.21
CA LEU A 177 -7.68 17.33 3.44
C LEU A 177 -8.34 18.11 4.59
N TRP A 178 -7.68 18.22 5.74
CA TRP A 178 -8.16 18.98 6.91
C TRP A 178 -8.53 20.42 6.55
N LYS A 179 -7.68 21.09 5.76
CA LYS A 179 -7.92 22.46 5.27
C LYS A 179 -9.07 22.53 4.26
N SER A 180 -9.17 21.57 3.34
CA SER A 180 -10.22 21.52 2.32
C SER A 180 -11.62 21.44 2.94
N GLU A 181 -11.74 20.77 4.09
CA GLU A 181 -12.98 20.65 4.85
C GLU A 181 -13.26 21.83 5.79
N LYS A 182 -12.42 22.86 5.78
CA LYS A 182 -12.53 24.06 6.62
C LYS A 182 -12.69 23.72 8.12
N ARG A 183 -12.05 22.64 8.56
CA ARG A 183 -12.08 22.24 9.99
C ARG A 183 -11.51 23.36 10.85
N LYS A 184 -12.13 23.57 12.01
CA LYS A 184 -11.65 24.56 12.99
C LYS A 184 -10.32 24.07 13.59
N GLY A 185 -9.35 24.98 13.68
CA GLY A 185 -8.05 24.70 14.27
C GLY A 185 -7.01 24.18 13.28
N LYS A 186 -5.74 24.21 13.72
CA LYS A 186 -4.59 23.73 12.94
C LYS A 186 -4.58 22.20 12.89
N PHE A 187 -4.21 21.62 11.75
CA PHE A 187 -3.95 20.19 11.65
C PHE A 187 -2.83 19.79 12.64
N PRO A 188 -3.02 18.77 13.49
CA PRO A 188 -2.06 18.39 14.52
C PRO A 188 -0.92 17.53 13.96
N GLY A 189 -0.36 17.92 12.81
CA GLY A 189 0.70 17.15 12.12
C GLY A 189 2.00 17.05 12.93
N ASP A 190 2.30 18.06 13.74
CA ASP A 190 3.43 18.11 14.66
C ASP A 190 3.34 17.12 15.83
N GLN A 191 2.15 16.57 16.08
CA GLN A 191 1.92 15.56 17.11
C GLN A 191 2.10 14.13 16.57
N PHE A 192 2.31 13.96 15.26
CA PHE A 192 2.56 12.64 14.69
C PHE A 192 3.98 12.17 14.98
N ARG A 193 4.09 10.99 15.58
CA ARG A 193 5.37 10.30 15.74
C ARG A 193 5.70 9.53 14.48
N MET A 194 6.86 9.82 13.90
CA MET A 194 7.36 9.15 12.70
C MET A 194 8.35 8.07 13.13
N ILE A 195 8.05 6.82 12.77
CA ILE A 195 8.82 5.66 13.21
C ILE A 195 9.28 4.88 11.98
N ARG A 196 10.59 4.83 11.77
CA ARG A 196 11.19 3.90 10.82
C ARG A 196 11.36 2.54 11.50
N ILE A 197 10.76 1.49 10.95
CA ILE A 197 10.89 0.13 11.47
C ILE A 197 12.26 -0.42 11.04
N LYS A 198 13.16 -0.62 12.01
CA LYS A 198 14.53 -1.13 11.78
C LYS A 198 14.73 -2.61 12.09
N ASN A 199 13.89 -3.15 12.97
CA ASN A 199 14.01 -4.51 13.50
C ASN A 199 12.99 -5.48 12.89
N GLY A 200 12.42 -5.14 11.73
CA GLY A 200 11.54 -6.03 10.99
C GLY A 200 12.32 -7.06 10.18
N PRO A 201 11.62 -8.01 9.51
CA PRO A 201 12.23 -8.90 8.54
C PRO A 201 13.02 -8.12 7.48
N LYS A 202 14.17 -8.63 7.06
CA LYS A 202 15.03 -7.99 6.05
C LYS A 202 15.15 -8.88 4.85
N GLN A 203 15.10 -8.28 3.66
CA GLN A 203 15.40 -9.02 2.44
C GLN A 203 16.90 -9.29 2.36
N ALA A 204 17.26 -10.46 1.83
CA ALA A 204 18.66 -10.77 1.56
C ALA A 204 19.19 -9.87 0.41
N GLU A 205 20.49 -9.59 0.40
CA GLU A 205 21.10 -8.70 -0.59
C GLU A 205 21.00 -9.23 -2.03
N ASP A 206 21.01 -10.55 -2.19
CA ASP A 206 20.83 -11.26 -3.45
C ASP A 206 19.35 -11.43 -3.85
N ASP A 207 18.42 -11.11 -2.95
CA ASP A 207 16.98 -11.24 -3.11
C ASP A 207 16.31 -9.88 -3.39
N LYS A 208 16.73 -9.26 -4.50
CA LYS A 208 16.27 -7.91 -4.89
C LYS A 208 14.79 -7.87 -5.33
N TRP A 209 14.22 -9.01 -5.65
CA TRP A 209 12.89 -9.14 -6.26
C TRP A 209 11.75 -9.19 -5.23
N ASN A 210 12.07 -9.51 -3.97
CA ASN A 210 11.07 -9.81 -2.95
C ASN A 210 10.59 -8.63 -2.11
N SER A 211 11.06 -7.40 -2.37
CA SER A 211 10.63 -6.20 -1.64
C SER A 211 9.09 -6.07 -1.57
N GLY A 212 8.38 -6.43 -2.65
CA GLY A 212 6.91 -6.44 -2.68
C GLY A 212 6.27 -7.46 -1.73
N VAL A 213 6.91 -8.62 -1.51
CA VAL A 213 6.45 -9.65 -0.57
C VAL A 213 6.58 -9.14 0.86
N TYR A 214 7.74 -8.56 1.18
CA TYR A 214 7.99 -7.96 2.50
C TYR A 214 7.03 -6.80 2.76
N ALA A 215 6.75 -5.96 1.76
CA ALA A 215 5.76 -4.91 1.84
C ALA A 215 4.36 -5.48 2.16
N CYS A 216 3.91 -6.53 1.45
CA CYS A 216 2.65 -7.20 1.75
C CYS A 216 2.60 -7.76 3.18
N GLN A 217 3.65 -8.46 3.62
CA GLN A 217 3.73 -9.03 4.96
C GLN A 217 3.64 -7.93 6.03
N ALA A 218 4.38 -6.83 5.86
CA ALA A 218 4.36 -5.71 6.80
C ALA A 218 3.00 -4.98 6.87
N MET A 219 2.16 -5.06 5.84
CA MET A 219 0.78 -4.55 5.87
C MET A 219 -0.19 -5.49 6.59
N TYR A 220 0.11 -6.79 6.62
CA TYR A 220 -0.72 -7.80 7.27
C TYR A 220 -0.52 -7.81 8.79
N GLU A 221 0.73 -7.71 9.25
CA GLU A 221 1.11 -7.66 10.67
C GLU A 221 0.61 -6.39 11.38
#